data_AF-A0A9X3RLD7-F1
#
_entry.id   AF-A0A9X3RLD7-F1
#
_cell.length_a   1.000
_cell.length_b   1.000
_cell.length_c   1.000
_cell.angle_alpha   90.00
_cell.angle_beta   90.00
_cell.angle_gamma   90.00
#
_symmetry.space_group_name_H-M   'P 1'
#
loop_
_entity.id
_entity.type
_entity.pdbx_description
1 polymer ?
#
loop_
_entity_poly.entity_id
_entity_poly.type
_entity_poly.pdbx_seq_one_letter_code
_entity_poly.pdbx_strand_id
1 'polypeptide(L)'
;MSEHMETDSRKIVDNILSDMAELNDWICIADATGANGKNSFYATYDDVVTILSAVKNSSAVTLGKLGAGFQDLPDSWSPREIASEVFSSPDPNGEMMNFWIRELEDPQR
;
A
#
# COMPACT_ATOMS: atom_id res chain seq x y z
N MET A 1 3.02 -7.57 22.46
CA MET A 1 4.27 -7.12 21.82
C MET A 1 3.94 -5.80 21.16
N SER A 2 4.74 -4.75 21.33
CA SER A 2 4.51 -3.54 20.53
C SER A 2 4.80 -3.89 19.07
N GLU A 3 3.77 -3.91 18.25
CA GLU A 3 3.91 -4.02 16.79
C GLU A 3 4.64 -2.77 16.30
N HIS A 4 5.95 -2.91 16.07
CA HIS A 4 6.75 -1.90 15.40
C HIS A 4 6.66 -2.14 13.91
N MET A 5 6.19 -1.14 13.19
CA MET A 5 6.12 -1.15 11.74
C MET A 5 7.53 -1.01 11.14
N GLU A 6 7.81 -1.67 10.02
CA GLU A 6 9.01 -1.41 9.23
C GLU A 6 8.99 0.01 8.63
N THR A 7 10.15 0.67 8.59
CA THR A 7 10.30 2.06 8.16
C THR A 7 11.38 2.25 7.07
N ASP A 8 12.23 1.26 6.82
CA ASP A 8 13.16 1.27 5.69
C ASP A 8 12.39 1.02 4.38
N SER A 9 12.42 2.00 3.47
CA SER A 9 11.61 1.94 2.25
C SER A 9 11.93 0.75 1.34
N ARG A 10 13.17 0.26 1.31
CA ARG A 10 13.51 -0.91 0.48
C ARG A 10 12.91 -2.16 1.07
N LYS A 11 13.08 -2.36 2.38
CA LYS A 11 12.46 -3.49 3.08
C LYS A 11 10.93 -3.48 3.00
N ILE A 12 10.32 -2.29 3.06
CA ILE A 12 8.87 -2.17 2.89
C ILE A 12 8.44 -2.74 1.53
N VAL A 13 9.12 -2.36 0.46
CA VAL A 13 8.82 -2.85 -0.89
C VAL A 13 9.13 -4.34 -1.01
N ASP A 14 10.23 -4.83 -0.45
CA ASP A 14 10.58 -6.26 -0.47
C ASP A 14 9.50 -7.11 0.25
N ASN A 15 9.00 -6.65 1.39
CA ASN A 15 7.92 -7.33 2.12
C ASN A 15 6.61 -7.34 1.31
N ILE A 16 6.27 -6.22 0.67
CA ILE A 16 5.11 -6.10 -0.22
C ILE A 16 5.20 -7.10 -1.38
N LEU A 17 6.36 -7.18 -2.04
CA LEU A 17 6.60 -8.11 -3.15
C LEU A 17 6.54 -9.57 -2.69
N SER A 18 7.08 -9.88 -1.52
CA SER A 18 7.01 -11.22 -0.93
C SER A 18 5.55 -11.61 -0.68
N ASP A 19 4.74 -10.72 -0.12
CA ASP A 19 3.33 -10.95 0.17
C ASP A 19 2.51 -11.16 -1.12
N MET A 20 2.75 -10.33 -2.15
CA MET A 20 2.16 -10.52 -3.49
C MET A 20 2.51 -11.87 -4.14
N ALA A 21 3.73 -12.35 -3.93
CA ALA A 21 4.17 -13.65 -4.44
C ALA A 21 3.52 -14.81 -3.67
N GLU A 22 3.36 -14.69 -2.35
CA GLU A 22 2.68 -15.68 -1.51
C GLU A 22 1.19 -15.78 -1.81
N LEU A 23 0.52 -14.64 -1.99
CA LEU A 23 -0.91 -14.58 -2.30
C LEU A 23 -1.22 -14.90 -3.77
N ASN A 24 -0.20 -14.84 -4.64
CA ASN A 24 -0.36 -14.85 -6.08
C ASN A 24 -1.42 -13.82 -6.56
N ASP A 25 -1.46 -12.66 -5.92
CA ASP A 25 -2.34 -11.54 -6.27
C ASP A 25 -1.65 -10.18 -6.04
N TRP A 26 -2.30 -9.09 -6.47
CA TRP A 26 -2.01 -7.74 -6.00
C TRP A 26 -2.41 -7.61 -4.53
N ILE A 27 -1.93 -6.56 -3.86
CA ILE A 27 -2.28 -6.31 -2.46
C ILE A 27 -2.78 -4.88 -2.28
N CYS A 28 -3.67 -4.65 -1.33
CA CYS A 28 -4.13 -3.31 -1.00
C CYS A 28 -3.24 -2.64 0.05
N ILE A 29 -3.50 -1.36 0.39
CA ILE A 29 -2.75 -0.67 1.45
C ILE A 29 -2.89 -1.41 2.80
N ALA A 30 -4.06 -1.98 3.09
CA ALA A 30 -4.29 -2.70 4.34
C ALA A 30 -3.37 -3.93 4.45
N ASP A 31 -3.28 -4.72 3.38
CA ASP A 31 -2.36 -5.86 3.31
C ASP A 31 -0.90 -5.40 3.43
N ALA A 32 -0.53 -4.32 2.73
CA ALA A 32 0.83 -3.77 2.80
C ALA A 32 1.22 -3.31 4.21
N THR A 33 0.28 -2.78 5.00
CA THR A 33 0.54 -2.52 6.42
C THR A 33 0.78 -3.81 7.19
N GLY A 34 -0.04 -4.84 6.95
CA GLY A 34 0.09 -6.17 7.56
C GLY A 34 1.44 -6.83 7.26
N ALA A 35 1.84 -6.84 5.98
CA ALA A 35 3.14 -7.33 5.51
C ALA A 35 4.33 -6.61 6.18
N ASN A 36 4.11 -5.38 6.66
CA ASN A 36 5.12 -4.56 7.33
C ASN A 36 4.94 -4.50 8.85
N GLY A 37 4.25 -5.48 9.44
CA GLY A 37 4.17 -5.66 10.89
C GLY A 37 3.18 -4.73 11.58
N LYS A 38 2.24 -4.12 10.84
CA LYS A 38 1.18 -3.28 11.39
C LYS A 38 -0.18 -3.81 10.97
N ASN A 39 -0.98 -4.29 11.92
CA ASN A 39 -2.36 -4.63 11.61
C ASN A 39 -3.12 -3.37 11.13
N SER A 40 -3.79 -3.46 9.98
CA SER A 40 -4.47 -2.32 9.34
C SER A 40 -5.56 -1.70 10.21
N PHE A 41 -6.21 -2.48 11.09
CA PHE A 41 -7.18 -1.95 12.07
C PHE A 41 -6.56 -0.99 13.09
N TYR A 42 -5.24 -1.03 13.25
CA TYR A 42 -4.47 -0.16 14.15
C TYR A 42 -3.47 0.72 13.40
N ALA A 43 -3.50 0.73 12.07
CA ALA A 43 -2.65 1.60 11.28
C ALA A 43 -3.03 3.06 11.50
N THR A 44 -2.02 3.90 11.66
CA THR A 44 -2.15 5.34 11.80
C THR A 44 -1.94 6.05 10.46
N TYR A 45 -2.26 7.34 10.41
CA TYR A 45 -1.94 8.19 9.26
C TYR A 45 -0.46 8.09 8.86
N ASP A 46 0.46 8.15 9.84
CA ASP A 46 1.89 8.12 9.56
C ASP A 46 2.36 6.73 9.10
N ASP A 47 1.74 5.65 9.59
CA ASP A 47 1.99 4.29 9.09
C ASP A 47 1.64 4.19 7.60
N VAL A 48 0.45 4.66 7.22
CA VAL A 48 0.01 4.65 5.82
C VAL A 48 0.87 5.56 4.95
N VAL A 49 1.24 6.75 5.43
CA VAL A 49 2.17 7.65 4.70
C VAL A 49 3.53 6.97 4.50
N THR A 50 4.01 6.19 5.47
CA THR A 50 5.29 5.47 5.38
C THR A 50 5.25 4.40 4.28
N ILE A 51 4.21 3.57 4.23
CA ILE A 51 3.99 2.61 3.14
C ILE A 51 3.93 3.33 1.79
N LEU A 52 3.07 4.34 1.68
CA LEU A 52 2.84 5.07 0.44
C LEU A 52 4.10 5.78 -0.05
N SER A 53 4.92 6.31 0.85
CA SER A 53 6.19 6.94 0.50
C SER A 53 7.20 5.91 -0.04
N ALA A 54 7.23 4.70 0.51
CA ALA A 54 8.07 3.63 -0.02
C ALA A 54 7.61 3.18 -1.41
N VAL A 55 6.30 2.98 -1.60
CA VAL A 55 5.69 2.64 -2.90
C VAL A 55 5.98 3.73 -3.93
N LYS A 56 5.77 5.01 -3.57
CA LYS A 56 5.98 6.15 -4.48
C LYS A 56 7.40 6.24 -5.04
N ASN A 57 8.39 5.90 -4.20
CA ASN A 57 9.81 6.00 -4.54
C ASN A 57 10.38 4.69 -5.12
N SER A 58 9.54 3.66 -5.27
CA SER A 58 9.95 2.38 -5.82
C SER A 58 9.95 2.39 -7.35
N SER A 59 10.89 1.69 -7.95
CA SER A 59 10.87 1.35 -9.39
C SER A 59 10.30 -0.04 -9.67
N ALA A 60 9.85 -0.77 -8.63
CA ALA A 60 9.35 -2.14 -8.75
C ALA A 60 7.83 -2.26 -8.62
N VAL A 61 7.18 -1.31 -7.92
CA VAL A 61 5.74 -1.33 -7.66
C VAL A 61 5.10 0.02 -7.98
N THR A 62 3.80 0.01 -8.21
CA THR A 62 2.99 1.23 -8.39
C THR A 62 1.68 1.14 -7.62
N LEU A 63 1.00 2.28 -7.44
CA LEU A 63 -0.28 2.40 -6.74
C LEU A 63 -1.39 2.74 -7.74
N GLY A 64 -2.56 2.14 -7.53
CA GLY A 64 -3.75 2.33 -8.35
C GLY A 64 -5.04 2.12 -7.57
N LYS A 65 -6.15 2.12 -8.31
CA LYS A 65 -7.48 1.71 -7.81
C LYS A 65 -8.04 0.60 -8.70
N LEU A 66 -8.90 -0.24 -8.13
CA LEU A 66 -9.67 -1.22 -8.90
C LEU A 66 -10.97 -0.59 -9.44
N GLY A 67 -11.10 -0.53 -10.76
CA GLY A 67 -12.33 -0.18 -11.47
C GLY A 67 -12.81 -1.36 -12.32
N ALA A 68 -12.92 -1.16 -13.64
CA ALA A 68 -13.09 -2.26 -14.62
C ALA A 68 -11.79 -3.08 -14.85
N GLY A 69 -10.79 -2.87 -14.00
CA GLY A 69 -9.41 -3.32 -14.10
C GLY A 69 -8.53 -2.42 -13.23
N PHE A 70 -7.24 -2.74 -13.12
CA PHE A 70 -6.30 -1.87 -12.41
C PHE A 70 -6.11 -0.55 -13.15
N GLN A 71 -6.25 0.55 -12.43
CA GLN A 71 -5.99 1.90 -12.95
C GLN A 71 -4.87 2.53 -12.14
N ASP A 72 -3.70 2.66 -12.75
CA ASP A 72 -2.57 3.35 -12.14
C ASP A 72 -2.97 4.79 -11.77
N LEU A 73 -2.58 5.22 -10.58
CA LEU A 73 -2.67 6.62 -10.22
C LEU A 73 -1.65 7.44 -11.03
N PRO A 74 -1.96 8.70 -11.39
CA PRO A 74 -1.03 9.54 -12.13
C PRO A 74 0.22 9.83 -11.30
N ASP A 75 1.38 9.95 -11.95
CA ASP A 75 2.68 10.20 -11.28
C ASP A 75 2.71 11.43 -10.36
N SER A 76 1.72 12.32 -10.43
CA SER A 76 1.56 13.46 -9.52
C SER A 76 0.95 13.12 -8.15
N TRP A 77 0.49 11.88 -7.92
CA TRP A 77 -0.15 11.51 -6.64
C TRP A 77 0.81 11.67 -5.44
N SER A 78 0.26 12.10 -4.30
CA SER A 78 1.02 12.35 -3.06
C SER A 78 0.67 11.34 -1.96
N PRO A 79 1.66 10.71 -1.31
CA PRO A 79 1.44 9.84 -0.14
C PRO A 79 0.55 10.46 0.94
N ARG A 80 0.74 11.77 1.21
CA ARG A 80 -0.01 12.48 2.25
C ARG A 80 -1.46 12.75 1.87
N GLU A 81 -1.73 13.01 0.59
CA GLU A 81 -3.09 13.26 0.09
C GLU A 81 -3.90 11.96 0.11
N ILE A 82 -3.31 10.85 -0.34
CA ILE A 82 -3.96 9.53 -0.30
C ILE A 82 -4.20 9.09 1.15
N ALA A 83 -3.23 9.25 2.05
CA ALA A 83 -3.45 8.98 3.47
C ALA A 83 -4.55 9.88 4.06
N SER A 84 -4.62 11.15 3.64
CA SER A 84 -5.70 12.05 4.07
C SER A 84 -7.06 11.60 3.56
N GLU A 85 -7.15 11.09 2.33
CA GLU A 85 -8.39 10.50 1.77
C GLU A 85 -8.83 9.30 2.61
N VAL A 86 -7.92 8.36 2.87
CA VAL A 86 -8.15 7.17 3.72
C VAL A 86 -8.71 7.55 5.09
N PHE A 87 -8.05 8.46 5.80
CA PHE A 87 -8.44 8.82 7.17
C PHE A 87 -9.56 9.87 7.25
N SER A 88 -10.03 10.40 6.12
CA SER A 88 -11.26 11.19 6.05
C SER A 88 -12.51 10.32 5.94
N SER A 89 -12.36 9.03 5.60
CA SER A 89 -13.45 8.07 5.57
C SER A 89 -13.91 7.72 7.00
N PRO A 90 -15.23 7.51 7.22
CA PRO A 90 -15.72 6.92 8.46
C PRO A 90 -15.26 5.46 8.65
N ASP A 91 -14.79 4.80 7.59
CA ASP A 91 -14.17 3.48 7.61
C ASP A 91 -12.80 3.52 6.90
N PRO A 92 -11.73 3.93 7.61
CA PRO A 92 -10.39 3.99 7.02
C PRO A 92 -9.86 2.63 6.57
N ASN A 93 -10.25 1.54 7.24
CA ASN A 93 -9.80 0.20 6.85
C ASN A 93 -10.41 -0.21 5.51
N GLY A 94 -11.72 -0.02 5.34
CA GLY A 94 -12.37 -0.19 4.04
C GLY A 94 -11.76 0.70 2.96
N GLU A 95 -11.41 1.96 3.29
CA GLU A 95 -10.79 2.87 2.33
C GLU A 95 -9.36 2.44 1.93
N MET A 96 -8.55 1.91 2.86
CA MET A 96 -7.25 1.31 2.52
C MET A 96 -7.38 0.16 1.51
N MET A 97 -8.47 -0.60 1.56
CA MET A 97 -8.77 -1.69 0.62
C MET A 97 -9.22 -1.21 -0.78
N ASN A 98 -9.45 0.09 -0.98
CA ASN A 98 -9.75 0.67 -2.30
C ASN A 98 -8.50 1.02 -3.11
N PHE A 99 -7.34 1.07 -2.47
CA PHE A 99 -6.06 1.40 -3.09
C PHE A 99 -5.18 0.16 -3.19
N TRP A 100 -4.75 -0.14 -4.41
CA TRP A 100 -4.08 -1.39 -4.74
C TRP A 100 -2.67 -1.12 -5.23
N ILE A 101 -1.76 -1.98 -4.83
CA ILE A 101 -0.35 -1.96 -5.21
C ILE A 101 -0.16 -3.14 -6.16
N ARG A 102 0.57 -2.93 -7.27
CA ARG A 102 0.94 -4.00 -8.20
C ARG A 102 2.41 -3.91 -8.56
N GLU A 103 2.96 -5.03 -9.03
CA GLU A 103 4.27 -5.09 -9.67
C GLU A 103 4.26 -4.33 -11.00
N LEU A 104 5.38 -3.69 -11.33
CA LEU A 104 5.57 -3.04 -12.63
C LEU A 104 6.03 -4.03 -13.71
N GLU A 105 6.77 -5.07 -13.34
CA GLU A 105 7.28 -6.08 -14.29
C GLU A 105 6.19 -7.07 -14.76
N ASP A 106 5.12 -7.27 -13.98
CA ASP A 106 3.97 -8.10 -14.33
C ASP A 106 2.62 -7.34 -14.15
N PRO A 107 2.25 -6.48 -15.11
CA PRO A 107 1.11 -5.58 -15.00
C PRO A 107 -0.27 -6.24 -15.22
N GLN A 108 -0.34 -7.51 -15.67
CA GLN A 108 -1.57 -8.13 -16.19
C GLN A 108 -1.92 -9.48 -15.54
N ARG A 109 -1.68 -9.65 -14.24
CA ARG A 109 -2.27 -10.79 -13.52
C ARG A 109 -3.78 -10.90 -13.80
#